data_AF-A0A2T2RGY0-F1
#
_entry.id   AF-A0A2T2RGY0-F1
#
_cell.length_a   1.000
_cell.length_b   1.000
_cell.length_c   1.000
_cell.angle_alpha   90.00
_cell.angle_beta   90.00
_cell.angle_gamma   90.00
#
_symmetry.space_group_name_H-M   'P 1'
#
loop_
_entity.id
_entity.type
_entity.pdbx_description
1 polymer ?
#
loop_
_entity_poly.entity_id
_entity_poly.type
_entity_poly.pdbx_seq_one_letter_code
_entity_poly.pdbx_strand_id
1 'polypeptide(L)'
;MQLITDSVQGGIAYIDRDQCYRFVNQTYQNWLGCSAEEIIGKTVEEMIGKEAYSQKRLEALQKVWQGEAARYEGRRPCRNQQMRDVSIMLVPDWSEQGTVEGFYSLIIDITERKERERRAIEQEQFLRSIYEGVNQAIFVIDFDEDGELRWADYNWISEQLMGVPRTQGRGKTLEQLFSPDLAKVIRKNYEHCLAAGHSISYEECMPYQQQRTCWLLTLTPLRNSQGRIDRVVGTGINIDYRKELENTLREQAERQQLLNTITRSIRQSLDVQEVAQRTVSEIQQAFQATRAILAVADSQQTSWELLQAIPHPETQTAAASLGLSYEVLQHLFQKHEELIIADAATESLSPEIQAFAQNWEARSLLAVPIWGEHSQLKGSICLQVCHEIRYWRDRDMKLLHDVSEQIAIALQQAQLYQQLEAELNQRYQLEDQLRYDAIHDQLTGLPNRIQLRNRLQQKLQNWHGEGEYFAVFFLDLNRFKAVNDTLGHSAGDELLTLVGQRLQHCLRETDLLVRFGGDEFVIILEHLPDRQGALELRSAKQASIVVANRIHDTLSTPFLLLGEEVAIGTSIGIVIVHGQYDHPDSILRNADTAMYQAKTSGAKYIIFS
;
A
#
# COMPACT_ATOMS: atom_id res chain seq x y z
N MET A 1 -29.76 8.75 -96.57
CA MET A 1 -29.14 7.79 -95.64
C MET A 1 -28.25 8.49 -94.59
N GLN A 2 -27.42 9.48 -94.95
CA GLN A 2 -26.57 10.26 -94.01
C GLN A 2 -27.32 10.93 -92.83
N LEU A 3 -28.44 11.62 -93.09
CA LEU A 3 -29.21 12.33 -92.03
C LEU A 3 -29.74 11.42 -90.90
N ILE A 4 -29.94 10.12 -91.16
CA ILE A 4 -30.43 9.16 -90.15
C ILE A 4 -29.25 8.59 -89.35
N THR A 5 -28.12 8.32 -90.00
CA THR A 5 -26.93 7.74 -89.34
C THR A 5 -26.16 8.74 -88.48
N ASP A 6 -26.29 10.05 -88.74
CA ASP A 6 -25.70 11.10 -87.90
C ASP A 6 -26.50 11.38 -86.61
N SER A 7 -27.74 10.89 -86.52
CA SER A 7 -28.58 11.01 -85.31
C SER A 7 -28.30 9.92 -84.25
N VAL A 8 -27.53 8.88 -84.61
CA VAL A 8 -27.18 7.78 -83.72
C VAL A 8 -25.99 8.19 -82.84
N GLN A 9 -26.12 8.01 -81.52
CA GLN A 9 -25.04 8.20 -80.54
C GLN A 9 -23.99 7.07 -80.62
N GLY A 10 -23.43 6.86 -81.80
CA GLY A 10 -22.42 5.86 -82.09
C GLY A 10 -21.72 6.14 -83.42
N GLY A 11 -20.46 5.74 -83.53
CA GLY A 11 -19.72 5.80 -84.79
C GLY A 11 -20.19 4.69 -85.73
N ILE A 12 -20.67 5.03 -86.91
CA ILE A 12 -21.10 4.07 -87.93
C ILE A 12 -20.12 4.14 -89.11
N ALA A 13 -19.65 2.98 -89.56
CA ALA A 13 -18.85 2.85 -90.78
C ALA A 13 -19.37 1.70 -91.65
N TYR A 14 -19.28 1.81 -92.97
CA TYR A 14 -19.44 0.70 -93.89
C TYR A 14 -18.07 0.32 -94.46
N ILE A 15 -17.77 -0.97 -94.40
CA ILE A 15 -16.51 -1.55 -94.84
C ILE A 15 -16.83 -2.65 -95.85
N ASP A 16 -16.17 -2.62 -97.01
CA ASP A 16 -16.38 -3.61 -98.07
C ASP A 16 -15.61 -4.92 -97.84
N ARG A 17 -15.73 -5.84 -98.80
CA ARG A 17 -15.05 -7.14 -98.80
C ARG A 17 -13.52 -7.07 -98.75
N ASP A 18 -12.93 -6.01 -99.31
CA ASP A 18 -11.49 -5.76 -99.27
C ASP A 18 -11.05 -5.04 -97.97
N GLN A 19 -11.97 -4.90 -97.01
CA GLN A 19 -11.80 -4.18 -95.76
C GLN A 19 -11.47 -2.69 -95.93
N CYS A 20 -11.95 -2.08 -97.01
CA CYS A 20 -11.84 -0.65 -97.28
C CYS A 20 -13.08 0.10 -96.79
N TYR A 21 -12.89 1.25 -96.15
CA TYR A 21 -14.01 2.11 -95.75
C TYR A 21 -14.69 2.70 -96.99
N ARG A 22 -16.02 2.51 -97.13
CA ARG A 22 -16.82 3.22 -98.15
C ARG A 22 -17.74 4.27 -97.56
N PHE A 23 -18.06 4.17 -96.28
CA PHE A 23 -18.87 5.15 -95.59
C PHE A 23 -18.45 5.29 -94.14
N VAL A 24 -18.52 6.51 -93.59
CA VAL A 24 -18.38 6.82 -92.18
C VAL A 24 -19.34 7.96 -91.81
N ASN A 25 -20.00 7.89 -90.65
CA ASN A 25 -20.84 8.98 -90.14
C ASN A 25 -20.00 10.05 -89.43
N GLN A 26 -20.60 11.19 -89.08
CA GLN A 26 -19.89 12.29 -88.43
C GLN A 26 -19.30 11.90 -87.07
N THR A 27 -20.00 11.06 -86.29
CA THR A 27 -19.53 10.57 -84.99
C THR A 27 -18.25 9.73 -85.13
N TYR A 28 -18.16 8.88 -86.15
CA TYR A 28 -16.99 8.07 -86.45
C TYR A 28 -15.79 8.94 -86.87
N GLN A 29 -16.02 9.95 -87.70
CA GLN A 29 -15.01 10.95 -88.10
C GLN A 29 -14.48 11.71 -86.87
N ASN A 30 -15.37 12.18 -86.00
CA ASN A 30 -15.00 12.92 -84.78
C ASN A 30 -14.15 12.06 -83.82
N TRP A 31 -14.45 10.76 -83.71
CA TRP A 31 -13.72 9.85 -82.82
C TRP A 31 -12.33 9.51 -83.33
N LEU A 32 -12.17 9.25 -84.64
CA LEU A 32 -10.86 9.04 -85.26
C LEU A 32 -10.07 10.34 -85.43
N GLY A 33 -10.75 11.48 -85.55
CA GLY A 33 -10.13 12.78 -85.76
C GLY A 33 -9.69 13.04 -87.20
N CYS A 34 -10.13 12.22 -88.15
CA CYS A 34 -9.91 12.36 -89.58
C CYS A 34 -11.23 12.70 -90.28
N SER A 35 -11.14 13.46 -91.37
CA SER A 35 -12.28 13.73 -92.25
C SER A 35 -12.69 12.48 -93.03
N ALA A 36 -13.95 12.40 -93.49
CA ALA A 36 -14.42 11.29 -94.32
C ALA A 36 -13.55 11.07 -95.57
N GLU A 37 -13.04 12.14 -96.19
CA GLU A 37 -12.18 12.08 -97.37
C GLU A 37 -10.83 11.41 -97.09
N GLU A 38 -10.32 11.52 -95.85
CA GLU A 38 -9.08 10.88 -95.44
C GLU A 38 -9.26 9.41 -95.03
N ILE A 39 -10.50 9.00 -94.72
CA ILE A 39 -10.85 7.64 -94.24
C ILE A 39 -11.34 6.75 -95.39
N ILE A 40 -12.17 7.29 -96.29
CA ILE A 40 -12.78 6.54 -97.38
C ILE A 40 -11.70 6.06 -98.36
N GLY A 41 -11.73 4.78 -98.72
CA GLY A 41 -10.79 4.14 -99.63
C GLY A 41 -9.52 3.59 -98.96
N LYS A 42 -9.27 3.90 -97.68
CA LYS A 42 -8.21 3.24 -96.90
C LYS A 42 -8.73 1.96 -96.25
N THR A 43 -7.81 1.05 -95.98
CA THR A 43 -8.10 -0.20 -95.26
C THR A 43 -8.28 0.06 -93.76
N VAL A 44 -9.00 -0.83 -93.07
CA VAL A 44 -9.12 -0.72 -91.60
C VAL A 44 -7.76 -0.84 -90.90
N GLU A 45 -6.83 -1.63 -91.45
CA GLU A 45 -5.47 -1.75 -90.93
C GLU A 45 -4.70 -0.43 -91.00
N GLU A 46 -4.77 0.29 -92.11
CA GLU A 46 -4.09 1.58 -92.29
C GLU A 46 -4.63 2.65 -91.32
N MET A 47 -5.93 2.62 -91.00
CA MET A 47 -6.56 3.67 -90.19
C MET A 47 -6.52 3.42 -88.68
N ILE A 48 -6.67 2.18 -88.23
CA ILE A 48 -6.75 1.85 -86.78
C ILE A 48 -5.50 1.04 -86.33
N GLY A 49 -4.60 0.71 -87.25
CA GLY A 49 -3.38 -0.04 -86.98
C GLY A 49 -3.61 -1.53 -86.73
N LYS A 50 -2.52 -2.30 -86.62
CA LYS A 50 -2.57 -3.76 -86.37
C LYS A 50 -3.25 -4.13 -85.04
N GLU A 51 -3.25 -3.24 -84.07
CA GLU A 51 -3.99 -3.39 -82.79
C GLU A 51 -5.51 -3.49 -82.99
N ALA A 52 -6.01 -3.07 -84.16
CA ALA A 52 -7.40 -3.20 -84.51
C ALA A 52 -7.86 -4.65 -84.65
N TYR A 53 -6.94 -5.58 -84.97
CA TYR A 53 -7.14 -7.00 -85.24
C TYR A 53 -6.96 -7.88 -84.00
N SER A 54 -7.55 -7.48 -82.88
CA SER A 54 -7.66 -8.36 -81.71
C SER A 54 -8.35 -9.68 -82.08
N GLN A 55 -8.01 -10.78 -81.40
CA GLN A 55 -8.61 -12.09 -81.65
C GLN A 55 -10.16 -12.06 -81.64
N LYS A 56 -10.76 -11.30 -80.72
CA LYS A 56 -12.22 -11.08 -80.65
C LYS A 56 -12.81 -10.45 -81.92
N ARG A 57 -12.07 -9.57 -82.59
CA ARG A 57 -12.49 -8.97 -83.86
C ARG A 57 -12.41 -9.98 -84.99
N LEU A 58 -11.35 -10.79 -85.05
CA LEU A 58 -11.20 -11.82 -86.09
C LEU A 58 -12.34 -12.83 -86.01
N GLU A 59 -12.70 -13.27 -84.81
CA GLU A 59 -13.87 -14.11 -84.55
C GLU A 59 -15.18 -13.43 -84.99
N ALA A 60 -15.34 -12.14 -84.67
CA ALA A 60 -16.51 -11.37 -85.08
C ALA A 60 -16.59 -11.20 -86.62
N LEU A 61 -15.47 -10.95 -87.28
CA LEU A 61 -15.39 -10.84 -88.74
C LEU A 61 -15.72 -12.18 -89.41
N GLN A 62 -15.22 -13.30 -88.88
CA GLN A 62 -15.53 -14.63 -89.42
C GLN A 62 -17.04 -14.90 -89.40
N LYS A 63 -17.73 -14.57 -88.30
CA LYS A 63 -19.19 -14.69 -88.17
C LYS A 63 -19.92 -13.79 -89.18
N VAL A 64 -19.47 -12.56 -89.35
CA VAL A 64 -20.06 -11.60 -90.29
C VAL A 64 -19.90 -12.06 -91.73
N TRP A 65 -18.76 -12.62 -92.11
CA TRP A 65 -18.57 -13.20 -93.45
C TRP A 65 -19.38 -14.47 -93.68
N GLN A 66 -19.83 -15.14 -92.62
CA GLN A 66 -20.80 -16.24 -92.68
C GLN A 66 -22.25 -15.75 -92.71
N GLY A 67 -22.49 -14.43 -92.64
CA GLY A 67 -23.82 -13.83 -92.66
C GLY A 67 -24.43 -13.57 -91.29
N GLU A 68 -23.68 -13.76 -90.20
CA GLU A 68 -24.16 -13.54 -88.83
C GLU A 68 -23.65 -12.21 -88.25
N ALA A 69 -24.56 -11.40 -87.69
CA ALA A 69 -24.15 -10.20 -86.95
C ALA A 69 -23.38 -10.58 -85.67
N ALA A 70 -22.26 -9.90 -85.41
CA ALA A 70 -21.39 -10.21 -84.28
C ALA A 70 -21.04 -8.95 -83.47
N ARG A 71 -21.03 -9.11 -82.14
CA ARG A 71 -20.68 -8.04 -81.20
C ARG A 71 -19.43 -8.41 -80.41
N TYR A 72 -18.51 -7.47 -80.25
CA TYR A 72 -17.36 -7.62 -79.38
C TYR A 72 -17.01 -6.30 -78.69
N GLU A 73 -16.32 -6.40 -77.56
CA GLU A 73 -15.79 -5.24 -76.84
C GLU A 73 -14.27 -5.16 -76.99
N GLY A 74 -13.76 -3.95 -77.13
CA GLY A 74 -12.33 -3.70 -77.22
C GLY A 74 -11.99 -2.26 -76.84
N ARG A 75 -10.69 -1.94 -76.86
CA ARG A 75 -10.24 -0.56 -76.69
C ARG A 75 -9.91 0.03 -78.04
N ARG A 76 -10.32 1.29 -78.25
CA ARG A 76 -10.00 2.05 -79.46
C ARG A 76 -9.31 3.36 -79.09
N PRO A 77 -8.23 3.73 -79.81
CA PRO A 77 -7.65 5.06 -79.68
C PRO A 77 -8.58 6.09 -80.31
N CYS A 78 -8.79 7.21 -79.62
CA CYS A 78 -9.44 8.40 -80.19
C CYS A 78 -8.39 9.45 -80.58
N ARG A 79 -8.82 10.50 -81.31
CA ARG A 79 -8.03 11.66 -81.79
C ARG A 79 -6.94 12.21 -80.85
N ASN A 80 -7.11 12.05 -79.53
CA ASN A 80 -6.21 12.60 -78.50
C ASN A 80 -5.31 11.53 -77.82
N GLN A 81 -5.09 10.36 -78.43
CA GLN A 81 -4.38 9.20 -77.83
C GLN A 81 -5.02 8.62 -76.55
N GLN A 82 -6.20 9.10 -76.14
CA GLN A 82 -6.99 8.46 -75.09
C GLN A 82 -7.62 7.18 -75.62
N MET A 83 -7.41 6.08 -74.89
CA MET A 83 -8.05 4.81 -75.15
C MET A 83 -9.45 4.82 -74.55
N ARG A 84 -10.46 4.55 -75.36
CA ARG A 84 -11.85 4.36 -74.91
C ARG A 84 -12.23 2.89 -74.96
N ASP A 85 -12.97 2.42 -73.97
CA ASP A 85 -13.61 1.11 -74.04
C ASP A 85 -14.85 1.24 -74.93
N VAL A 86 -14.92 0.44 -75.98
CA VAL A 86 -16.00 0.49 -76.97
C VAL A 86 -16.66 -0.87 -77.17
N SER A 87 -17.95 -0.85 -77.44
CA SER A 87 -18.73 -1.98 -77.92
C SER A 87 -18.92 -1.85 -79.42
N ILE A 88 -18.40 -2.81 -80.18
CA ILE A 88 -18.46 -2.83 -81.65
C ILE A 88 -19.42 -3.91 -82.10
N MET A 89 -20.42 -3.54 -82.89
CA MET A 89 -21.35 -4.44 -83.55
C MET A 89 -21.10 -4.40 -85.04
N LEU A 90 -20.85 -5.57 -85.61
CA LEU A 90 -20.67 -5.78 -87.05
C LEU A 90 -21.93 -6.45 -87.59
N VAL A 91 -22.51 -5.85 -88.63
CA VAL A 91 -23.75 -6.33 -89.27
C VAL A 91 -23.45 -6.55 -90.77
N PRO A 92 -23.61 -7.77 -91.29
CA PRO A 92 -23.34 -8.06 -92.69
C PRO A 92 -24.33 -7.35 -93.62
N ASP A 93 -23.84 -6.91 -94.77
CA ASP A 93 -24.65 -6.36 -95.86
C ASP A 93 -24.69 -7.35 -97.03
N TRP A 94 -25.90 -7.67 -97.48
CA TRP A 94 -26.15 -8.73 -98.46
C TRP A 94 -26.40 -8.15 -99.84
N SER A 95 -25.76 -8.71 -100.86
CA SER A 95 -26.07 -8.41 -102.26
C SER A 95 -27.40 -9.02 -102.70
N GLU A 96 -27.96 -8.52 -103.80
CA GLU A 96 -29.13 -9.13 -104.47
C GLU A 96 -28.87 -10.59 -104.91
N GLN A 97 -27.62 -11.04 -104.94
CA GLN A 97 -27.20 -12.41 -105.29
C GLN A 97 -26.95 -13.31 -104.06
N GLY A 98 -27.23 -12.84 -102.84
CA GLY A 98 -27.12 -13.64 -101.61
C GLY A 98 -25.69 -13.80 -101.07
N THR A 99 -24.76 -12.94 -101.50
CA THR A 99 -23.37 -12.90 -100.99
C THR A 99 -23.17 -11.68 -100.09
N VAL A 100 -22.36 -11.81 -99.03
CA VAL A 100 -22.02 -10.67 -98.16
C VAL A 100 -20.99 -9.78 -98.88
N GLU A 101 -21.40 -8.57 -99.28
CA GLU A 101 -20.57 -7.61 -100.03
C GLU A 101 -19.72 -6.71 -99.12
N GLY A 102 -20.15 -6.56 -97.87
CA GLY A 102 -19.50 -5.75 -96.86
C GLY A 102 -20.21 -5.88 -95.52
N PHE A 103 -19.87 -5.01 -94.58
CA PHE A 103 -20.54 -4.94 -93.29
C PHE A 103 -20.59 -3.52 -92.74
N TYR A 104 -21.66 -3.23 -92.01
CA TYR A 104 -21.78 -2.04 -91.19
C TYR A 104 -21.15 -2.30 -89.82
N SER A 105 -20.29 -1.40 -89.36
CA SER A 105 -19.72 -1.36 -88.03
C SER A 105 -20.36 -0.23 -87.24
N LEU A 106 -21.08 -0.56 -86.16
CA LEU A 106 -21.54 0.38 -85.14
C LEU A 106 -20.63 0.31 -83.92
N ILE A 107 -20.06 1.43 -83.52
CA ILE A 107 -19.19 1.56 -82.36
C ILE A 107 -19.89 2.45 -81.33
N ILE A 108 -20.04 1.95 -80.11
CA ILE A 108 -20.63 2.68 -78.97
C ILE A 108 -19.58 2.79 -77.86
N ASP A 109 -19.41 3.98 -77.30
CA ASP A 109 -18.56 4.21 -76.14
C ASP A 109 -19.21 3.63 -74.87
N ILE A 110 -18.49 2.75 -74.18
CA ILE A 110 -18.92 2.11 -72.93
C ILE A 110 -17.98 2.42 -71.76
N THR A 111 -17.08 3.40 -71.91
CA THR A 111 -16.04 3.75 -70.93
C THR A 111 -16.63 4.11 -69.57
N GLU A 112 -17.61 5.02 -69.54
CA GLU A 112 -18.25 5.45 -68.29
C GLU A 112 -18.94 4.29 -67.56
N ARG A 113 -19.58 3.38 -68.30
CA ARG A 113 -20.21 2.18 -67.74
C ARG A 113 -19.16 1.27 -67.08
N LYS A 114 -18.05 0.98 -67.78
CA LYS A 114 -16.97 0.14 -67.25
C LYS A 114 -16.23 0.76 -66.08
N GLU A 115 -16.06 2.07 -66.05
CA GLU A 115 -15.48 2.77 -64.90
C GLU A 115 -16.39 2.68 -63.67
N ARG A 116 -17.70 2.86 -63.83
CA ARG A 116 -18.65 2.68 -62.71
C ARG A 116 -18.64 1.25 -62.17
N GLU A 117 -18.63 0.26 -63.06
CA GLU A 117 -18.56 -1.15 -62.68
C GLU A 117 -17.24 -1.48 -61.96
N ARG A 118 -16.10 -1.02 -62.49
CA ARG A 118 -14.80 -1.22 -61.84
C ARG A 118 -14.72 -0.53 -60.49
N ARG A 119 -15.17 0.72 -60.37
CA ARG A 119 -15.22 1.45 -59.09
C ARG A 119 -16.11 0.75 -58.08
N ALA A 120 -17.24 0.19 -58.51
CA ALA A 120 -18.12 -0.58 -57.63
C ALA A 120 -17.43 -1.85 -57.11
N ILE A 121 -16.76 -2.61 -57.98
CA ILE A 121 -15.99 -3.80 -57.60
C ILE A 121 -14.83 -3.43 -56.66
N GLU A 122 -14.05 -2.40 -56.98
CA GLU A 122 -12.94 -1.93 -56.16
C GLU A 122 -13.42 -1.46 -54.77
N GLN A 123 -14.54 -0.72 -54.72
CA GLN A 123 -15.15 -0.27 -53.47
C GLN A 123 -15.69 -1.43 -52.63
N GLU A 124 -16.34 -2.42 -53.26
CA GLU A 124 -16.82 -3.63 -52.58
C GLU A 124 -15.65 -4.44 -51.99
N GLN A 125 -14.58 -4.64 -52.78
CA GLN A 125 -13.37 -5.31 -52.30
C GLN A 125 -12.72 -4.55 -51.15
N PHE A 126 -12.61 -3.22 -51.24
CA PHE A 126 -12.08 -2.39 -50.17
C PHE A 126 -12.89 -2.50 -48.88
N LEU A 127 -14.22 -2.38 -48.95
CA LEU A 127 -15.11 -2.53 -47.78
C LEU A 127 -15.00 -3.92 -47.16
N ARG A 128 -14.94 -4.97 -47.99
CA ARG A 128 -14.77 -6.35 -47.52
C ARG A 128 -13.42 -6.56 -46.83
N SER A 129 -12.35 -5.93 -47.33
CA SER A 129 -11.04 -5.96 -46.67
C SER A 129 -11.04 -5.27 -45.31
N ILE A 130 -11.79 -4.17 -45.13
CA ILE A 130 -11.97 -3.56 -43.80
C ILE A 130 -12.76 -4.51 -42.90
N TYR A 131 -13.90 -5.01 -43.39
CA TYR A 131 -14.79 -5.88 -42.62
C TYR A 131 -14.12 -7.16 -42.10
N GLU A 132 -13.29 -7.81 -42.93
CA GLU A 132 -12.56 -9.03 -42.54
C GLU A 132 -11.19 -8.73 -41.92
N GLY A 133 -10.58 -7.57 -42.21
CA GLY A 133 -9.22 -7.24 -41.77
C GLY A 133 -9.13 -6.62 -40.38
N VAL A 134 -10.23 -6.12 -39.82
CA VAL A 134 -10.26 -5.56 -38.46
C VAL A 134 -10.27 -6.67 -37.41
N ASN A 135 -9.48 -6.48 -36.36
CA ASN A 135 -9.47 -7.36 -35.19
C ASN A 135 -10.59 -7.00 -34.20
N GLN A 136 -11.79 -6.74 -34.72
CA GLN A 136 -12.99 -6.40 -33.96
C GLN A 136 -14.13 -7.25 -34.49
N ALA A 137 -14.96 -7.83 -33.61
CA ALA A 137 -16.15 -8.54 -34.03
C ALA A 137 -17.07 -7.52 -34.70
N ILE A 138 -17.46 -7.74 -35.94
CA ILE A 138 -18.51 -6.97 -36.63
C ILE A 138 -19.57 -7.95 -37.09
N PHE A 139 -20.81 -7.67 -36.70
CA PHE A 139 -21.96 -8.45 -37.11
C PHE A 139 -23.16 -7.57 -37.44
N VAL A 140 -24.00 -8.06 -38.33
CA VAL A 140 -25.16 -7.37 -38.86
C VAL A 140 -26.37 -8.24 -38.62
N ILE A 141 -27.41 -7.63 -38.07
CA ILE A 141 -28.70 -8.25 -37.82
C ILE A 141 -29.75 -7.48 -38.61
N ASP A 142 -30.54 -8.24 -39.36
CA ASP A 142 -31.67 -7.75 -40.14
C ASP A 142 -32.98 -8.17 -39.44
N PHE A 143 -34.07 -7.54 -39.85
CA PHE A 143 -35.43 -7.95 -39.48
C PHE A 143 -36.04 -8.76 -40.62
N ASP A 144 -36.68 -9.88 -40.30
CA ASP A 144 -37.50 -10.60 -41.28
C ASP A 144 -38.89 -9.95 -41.46
N GLU A 145 -39.71 -10.53 -42.34
CA GLU A 145 -41.05 -10.00 -42.66
C GLU A 145 -42.00 -9.95 -41.45
N ASP A 146 -41.75 -10.79 -40.44
CA ASP A 146 -42.51 -10.84 -39.19
C ASP A 146 -41.93 -9.89 -38.11
N GLY A 147 -40.81 -9.22 -38.40
CA GLY A 147 -40.11 -8.33 -37.48
C GLY A 147 -39.16 -9.05 -36.52
N GLU A 148 -38.86 -10.32 -36.76
CA GLU A 148 -37.93 -11.11 -35.94
C GLU A 148 -36.47 -10.86 -36.34
N LEU A 149 -35.59 -10.87 -35.34
CA LEU A 149 -34.17 -10.57 -35.49
C LEU A 149 -33.40 -11.76 -36.07
N ARG A 150 -32.75 -11.58 -37.21
CA ARG A 150 -31.92 -12.61 -37.87
C ARG A 150 -30.52 -12.13 -38.19
N TRP A 151 -29.55 -13.02 -37.99
CA TRP A 151 -28.15 -12.74 -38.35
C TRP A 151 -27.99 -12.66 -39.86
N ALA A 152 -27.72 -11.46 -40.37
CA ALA A 152 -27.57 -11.19 -41.79
C ALA A 152 -26.18 -11.57 -42.29
N ASP A 153 -25.15 -11.15 -41.55
CA ASP A 153 -23.74 -11.41 -41.83
C ASP A 153 -22.89 -11.13 -40.57
N TYR A 154 -21.70 -11.70 -40.50
CA TYR A 154 -20.69 -11.40 -39.48
C TYR A 154 -19.27 -11.79 -39.92
N ASN A 155 -18.25 -11.07 -39.46
CA ASN A 155 -16.86 -11.31 -39.84
C ASN A 155 -16.24 -12.48 -39.04
N TRP A 156 -15.04 -12.93 -39.43
CA TRP A 156 -14.38 -14.07 -38.77
C TRP A 156 -14.11 -13.87 -37.27
N ILE A 157 -13.87 -12.64 -36.80
CA ILE A 157 -13.75 -12.35 -35.35
C ILE A 157 -15.08 -12.62 -34.64
N SER A 158 -16.21 -12.31 -35.28
CA SER A 158 -17.52 -12.62 -34.72
C SER A 158 -17.82 -14.13 -34.70
N GLU A 159 -17.24 -14.91 -35.62
CA GLU A 159 -17.28 -16.38 -35.51
C GLU A 159 -16.59 -16.86 -34.22
N GLN A 160 -15.47 -16.21 -33.85
CA GLN A 160 -14.80 -16.47 -32.57
C GLN A 160 -15.60 -15.94 -31.37
N LEU A 161 -16.29 -14.81 -31.49
CA LEU A 161 -17.13 -14.30 -30.41
C LEU A 161 -18.33 -15.23 -30.14
N MET A 162 -19.01 -15.67 -31.19
CA MET A 162 -20.24 -16.45 -31.08
C MET A 162 -20.01 -17.96 -30.94
N GLY A 163 -18.86 -18.47 -31.38
CA GLY A 163 -18.61 -19.91 -31.48
C GLY A 163 -19.41 -20.61 -32.57
N VAL A 164 -20.01 -19.85 -33.48
CA VAL A 164 -20.81 -20.35 -34.59
C VAL A 164 -20.17 -19.88 -35.91
N PRO A 165 -19.80 -20.80 -36.82
CA PRO A 165 -19.32 -20.44 -38.15
C PRO A 165 -20.38 -19.68 -38.95
N ARG A 166 -19.96 -18.71 -39.77
CA ARG A 166 -20.85 -17.87 -40.61
C ARG A 166 -21.81 -18.67 -41.47
N THR A 167 -21.35 -19.82 -41.97
CA THR A 167 -22.16 -20.72 -42.80
C THR A 167 -23.35 -21.33 -42.06
N GLN A 168 -23.27 -21.43 -40.73
CA GLN A 168 -24.31 -22.04 -39.89
C GLN A 168 -25.24 -21.01 -39.27
N GLY A 169 -24.74 -19.82 -38.92
CA GLY A 169 -25.56 -18.82 -38.23
C GLY A 169 -26.29 -17.83 -39.13
N ARG A 170 -25.94 -17.73 -40.41
CA ARG A 170 -26.65 -16.82 -41.32
C ARG A 170 -28.13 -17.19 -41.45
N GLY A 171 -29.01 -16.20 -41.29
CA GLY A 171 -30.47 -16.33 -41.37
C GLY A 171 -31.13 -17.00 -40.15
N LYS A 172 -30.35 -17.38 -39.12
CA LYS A 172 -30.86 -17.95 -37.88
C LYS A 172 -31.29 -16.86 -36.91
N THR A 173 -32.23 -17.19 -36.02
CA THR A 173 -32.66 -16.33 -34.91
C THR A 173 -31.75 -16.49 -33.70
N LEU A 174 -31.85 -15.59 -32.71
CA LEU A 174 -31.06 -15.63 -31.48
C LEU A 174 -31.21 -16.95 -30.71
N GLU A 175 -32.42 -17.51 -30.65
CA GLU A 175 -32.75 -18.73 -29.91
C GLU A 175 -32.31 -20.01 -30.61
N GLN A 176 -32.07 -19.93 -31.92
CA GLN A 176 -31.52 -21.05 -32.69
C GLN A 176 -30.00 -21.17 -32.51
N LEU A 177 -29.33 -20.10 -32.09
CA LEU A 177 -27.88 -20.04 -31.99
C LEU A 177 -27.36 -20.11 -30.54
N PHE A 178 -28.10 -19.55 -29.59
CA PHE A 178 -27.65 -19.44 -28.20
C PHE A 178 -28.59 -20.16 -27.24
N SER A 179 -28.10 -20.45 -26.03
CA SER A 179 -28.94 -21.00 -24.96
C SER A 179 -30.10 -20.04 -24.62
N PRO A 180 -31.24 -20.56 -24.11
CA PRO A 180 -32.41 -19.73 -23.80
C PRO A 180 -32.10 -18.55 -22.86
N ASP A 181 -31.24 -18.75 -21.87
CA ASP A 181 -30.85 -17.72 -20.92
C ASP A 181 -30.03 -16.60 -21.59
N LEU A 182 -29.06 -16.97 -22.42
CA LEU A 182 -28.20 -16.01 -23.12
C LEU A 182 -28.99 -15.28 -24.22
N ALA A 183 -29.83 -15.99 -24.97
CA ALA A 183 -30.71 -15.39 -25.98
C ALA A 183 -31.65 -14.34 -25.37
N LYS A 184 -32.16 -14.57 -24.15
CA LYS A 184 -33.00 -13.60 -23.43
C LYS A 184 -32.26 -12.33 -23.04
N VAL A 185 -31.03 -12.46 -22.52
CA VAL A 185 -30.18 -11.30 -22.16
C VAL A 185 -29.85 -10.49 -23.42
N ILE A 186 -29.43 -11.18 -24.47
CA ILE A 186 -29.09 -10.58 -25.74
C ILE A 186 -30.32 -9.86 -26.36
N ARG A 187 -31.50 -10.50 -26.39
CA ARG A 187 -32.74 -9.89 -26.91
C ARG A 187 -33.09 -8.61 -26.17
N LYS A 188 -33.01 -8.62 -24.83
CA LYS A 188 -33.27 -7.43 -24.01
C LYS A 188 -32.38 -6.25 -24.40
N ASN A 189 -31.10 -6.50 -24.68
CA ASN A 189 -30.17 -5.45 -25.12
C ASN A 189 -30.49 -4.95 -26.53
N TYR A 190 -30.91 -5.82 -27.45
CA TYR A 190 -31.40 -5.41 -28.76
C TYR A 190 -32.66 -4.55 -28.67
N GLU A 191 -33.67 -4.99 -27.92
CA GLU A 191 -34.90 -4.22 -27.69
C GLU A 191 -34.58 -2.85 -27.08
N HIS A 192 -33.63 -2.80 -26.14
CA HIS A 192 -33.15 -1.55 -25.55
C HIS A 192 -32.50 -0.62 -26.59
N CYS A 193 -31.68 -1.17 -27.48
CA CYS A 193 -31.06 -0.42 -28.58
C CYS A 193 -32.12 0.17 -29.54
N LEU A 194 -33.12 -0.65 -29.90
CA LEU A 194 -34.21 -0.24 -30.78
C LEU A 194 -35.10 0.83 -30.14
N ALA A 195 -35.40 0.69 -28.85
CA ALA A 195 -36.15 1.68 -28.09
C ALA A 195 -35.36 3.00 -27.92
N ALA A 196 -34.06 2.92 -27.65
CA ALA A 196 -33.19 4.09 -27.50
C ALA A 196 -33.01 4.85 -28.83
N GLY A 197 -32.97 4.13 -29.96
CA GLY A 197 -32.83 4.72 -31.29
C GLY A 197 -31.45 5.31 -31.60
N HIS A 198 -30.46 5.07 -30.74
CA HIS A 198 -29.05 5.41 -30.86
C HIS A 198 -28.16 4.26 -30.38
N SER A 199 -26.84 4.36 -30.57
CA SER A 199 -25.91 3.31 -30.17
C SER A 199 -25.89 3.09 -28.64
N ILE A 200 -25.79 1.83 -28.22
CA ILE A 200 -25.63 1.44 -26.82
C ILE A 200 -24.42 0.52 -26.67
N SER A 201 -23.73 0.60 -25.53
CA SER A 201 -22.58 -0.27 -25.23
C SER A 201 -22.78 -0.95 -23.89
N TYR A 202 -22.42 -2.23 -23.80
CA TYR A 202 -22.52 -3.04 -22.59
C TYR A 202 -21.45 -4.13 -22.56
N GLU A 203 -21.08 -4.54 -21.34
CA GLU A 203 -20.16 -5.65 -21.12
C GLU A 203 -20.94 -6.93 -20.93
N GLU A 204 -20.51 -8.00 -21.59
CA GLU A 204 -21.13 -9.31 -21.47
C GLU A 204 -20.04 -10.37 -21.42
N CYS A 205 -20.16 -11.33 -20.50
CA CYS A 205 -19.23 -12.44 -20.41
C CYS A 205 -19.92 -13.73 -20.83
N MET A 206 -19.47 -14.31 -21.93
CA MET A 206 -20.07 -15.47 -22.55
C MET A 206 -19.12 -16.68 -22.45
N PRO A 207 -19.66 -17.89 -22.23
CA PRO A 207 -18.86 -19.10 -22.32
C PRO A 207 -18.52 -19.40 -23.79
N TYR A 208 -17.24 -19.54 -24.08
CA TYR A 208 -16.69 -19.95 -25.38
C TYR A 208 -15.77 -21.15 -25.18
N GLN A 209 -16.06 -22.29 -25.83
CA GLN A 209 -15.24 -23.52 -25.72
C GLN A 209 -14.83 -23.92 -24.28
N GLN A 210 -15.78 -23.86 -23.34
CA GLN A 210 -15.57 -24.11 -21.89
C GLN A 210 -14.75 -23.04 -21.12
N GLN A 211 -14.31 -21.96 -21.78
CA GLN A 211 -13.67 -20.80 -21.14
C GLN A 211 -14.64 -19.62 -21.10
N ARG A 212 -14.52 -18.75 -20.09
CA ARG A 212 -15.32 -17.53 -19.99
C ARG A 212 -14.58 -16.39 -20.68
N THR A 213 -15.18 -15.80 -21.72
CA THR A 213 -14.63 -14.63 -22.42
C THR A 213 -15.56 -13.45 -22.22
N CYS A 214 -14.99 -12.28 -21.93
CA CYS A 214 -15.70 -11.04 -21.68
C CYS A 214 -15.49 -10.08 -22.85
N TRP A 215 -16.60 -9.52 -23.33
CA TRP A 215 -16.64 -8.66 -24.50
C TRP A 215 -17.34 -7.36 -24.17
N LEU A 216 -16.81 -6.25 -24.71
CA LEU A 216 -17.51 -4.98 -24.78
C LEU A 216 -18.25 -4.92 -26.11
N LEU A 217 -19.58 -5.09 -26.07
CA LEU A 217 -20.46 -5.05 -27.22
C LEU A 217 -21.04 -3.66 -27.39
N THR A 218 -21.11 -3.18 -28.63
CA THR A 218 -21.79 -1.94 -29.01
C THR A 218 -22.77 -2.23 -30.13
N LEU A 219 -24.05 -1.95 -29.89
CA LEU A 219 -25.12 -2.11 -30.87
C LEU A 219 -25.46 -0.74 -31.44
N THR A 220 -25.45 -0.62 -32.77
CA THR A 220 -25.76 0.61 -33.50
C THR A 220 -26.92 0.39 -34.44
N PRO A 221 -28.07 1.06 -34.24
CA PRO A 221 -29.21 0.94 -35.14
C PRO A 221 -28.94 1.73 -36.43
N LEU A 222 -29.11 1.07 -37.58
CA LEU A 222 -29.04 1.70 -38.89
C LEU A 222 -30.44 1.98 -39.41
N ARG A 223 -30.59 3.14 -40.06
CA ARG A 223 -31.86 3.61 -40.61
C ARG A 223 -31.83 3.56 -42.13
N ASN A 224 -32.93 3.14 -42.71
CA ASN A 224 -33.14 3.19 -44.15
C ASN A 224 -33.45 4.62 -44.65
N SER A 225 -33.63 4.77 -45.96
CA SER A 225 -33.99 6.04 -46.61
C SER A 225 -35.32 6.65 -46.15
N GLN A 226 -36.17 5.89 -45.46
CA GLN A 226 -37.44 6.34 -44.87
C GLN A 226 -37.32 6.68 -43.37
N GLY A 227 -36.11 6.62 -42.79
CA GLY A 227 -35.84 6.95 -41.39
C GLY A 227 -36.21 5.85 -40.38
N ARG A 228 -36.70 4.70 -40.84
CA ARG A 228 -37.00 3.52 -40.00
C ARG A 228 -35.73 2.71 -39.77
N ILE A 229 -35.58 2.16 -38.56
CA ILE A 229 -34.49 1.24 -38.25
C ILE A 229 -34.76 -0.06 -38.99
N ASP A 230 -33.86 -0.46 -39.90
CA ASP A 230 -33.99 -1.66 -40.71
C ASP A 230 -32.86 -2.67 -40.47
N ARG A 231 -31.79 -2.27 -39.77
CA ARG A 231 -30.70 -3.14 -39.35
C ARG A 231 -30.09 -2.71 -38.03
N VAL A 232 -29.42 -3.65 -37.37
CA VAL A 232 -28.54 -3.36 -36.23
C VAL A 232 -27.16 -3.88 -36.55
N VAL A 233 -26.16 -3.01 -36.47
CA VAL A 233 -24.75 -3.39 -36.54
C VAL A 233 -24.22 -3.50 -35.13
N GLY A 234 -23.76 -4.68 -34.76
CA GLY A 234 -23.03 -4.88 -33.53
C GLY A 234 -21.53 -4.95 -33.77
N THR A 235 -20.79 -4.31 -32.87
CA THR A 235 -19.34 -4.44 -32.81
C THR A 235 -18.90 -4.95 -31.44
N GLY A 236 -17.91 -5.84 -31.37
CA GLY A 236 -17.43 -6.43 -30.13
C GLY A 236 -15.90 -6.37 -30.01
N ILE A 237 -15.41 -5.95 -28.84
CA ILE A 237 -13.98 -5.98 -28.50
C ILE A 237 -13.79 -6.94 -27.33
N ASN A 238 -12.82 -7.85 -27.43
CA ASN A 238 -12.45 -8.71 -26.32
C ASN A 238 -11.78 -7.86 -25.22
N ILE A 239 -12.30 -7.95 -24.00
CA ILE A 239 -11.82 -7.20 -22.83
C ILE A 239 -11.24 -8.11 -21.74
N ASP A 240 -10.90 -9.36 -22.07
CA ASP A 240 -10.34 -10.33 -21.11
C ASP A 240 -9.06 -9.79 -20.46
N TYR A 241 -8.13 -9.30 -21.28
CA TYR A 241 -6.89 -8.68 -20.81
C TYR A 241 -7.16 -7.48 -19.88
N ARG A 242 -8.17 -6.66 -20.19
CA ARG A 242 -8.55 -5.51 -19.36
C ARG A 242 -9.13 -5.97 -18.03
N LYS A 243 -9.97 -7.01 -18.03
CA LYS A 243 -10.55 -7.59 -16.81
C LYS A 243 -9.51 -8.25 -15.93
N GLU A 244 -8.52 -8.92 -16.51
CA GLU A 244 -7.39 -9.49 -15.78
C GLU A 244 -6.53 -8.40 -15.12
N LEU A 245 -6.22 -7.32 -15.85
CA LEU A 245 -5.54 -6.14 -15.31
C LEU A 245 -6.35 -5.45 -14.19
N GLU A 246 -7.65 -5.23 -14.39
CA GLU A 246 -8.56 -4.63 -13.39
C GLU A 246 -8.56 -5.46 -12.10
N ASN A 247 -8.66 -6.79 -12.21
CA ASN A 247 -8.63 -7.69 -11.07
C ASN A 247 -7.25 -7.66 -10.37
N THR A 248 -6.16 -7.70 -11.13
CA THR A 248 -4.80 -7.65 -10.59
C THR A 248 -4.54 -6.34 -9.84
N LEU A 249 -4.96 -5.21 -10.41
CA LEU A 249 -4.84 -3.90 -9.77
C LEU A 249 -5.71 -3.78 -8.52
N ARG A 250 -6.94 -4.32 -8.56
CA ARG A 250 -7.82 -4.35 -7.40
C ARG A 250 -7.20 -5.16 -6.26
N GLU A 251 -6.68 -6.35 -6.56
CA GLU A 251 -5.98 -7.18 -5.58
C GLU A 251 -4.74 -6.49 -5.00
N GLN A 252 -3.94 -5.81 -5.84
CA GLN A 252 -2.80 -5.00 -5.37
C GLN A 252 -3.24 -3.85 -4.46
N ALA A 253 -4.34 -3.15 -4.80
CA ALA A 253 -4.87 -2.06 -4.00
C ALA A 253 -5.38 -2.54 -2.63
N GLU A 254 -6.10 -3.67 -2.60
CA GLU A 254 -6.56 -4.30 -1.36
C GLU A 254 -5.38 -4.72 -0.47
N ARG A 255 -4.33 -5.34 -1.04
CA ARG A 255 -3.06 -5.64 -0.33
C ARG A 255 -2.42 -4.38 0.24
N GLN A 256 -2.27 -3.33 -0.56
CA GLN A 256 -1.64 -2.09 -0.12
C GLN A 256 -2.45 -1.40 0.98
N GLN A 257 -3.78 -1.46 0.91
CA GLN A 257 -4.66 -0.89 1.92
C GLN A 257 -4.51 -1.62 3.26
N LEU A 258 -4.42 -2.95 3.25
CA LEU A 258 -4.18 -3.73 4.47
C LEU A 258 -2.85 -3.35 5.11
N LEU A 259 -1.75 -3.36 4.34
CA LEU A 259 -0.42 -2.99 4.84
C LEU A 259 -0.40 -1.58 5.43
N ASN A 260 -1.01 -0.61 4.75
CA ASN A 260 -1.09 0.77 5.24
C ASN A 260 -1.89 0.88 6.54
N THR A 261 -2.92 0.04 6.72
CA THR A 261 -3.75 0.05 7.93
C THR A 261 -2.97 -0.52 9.11
N ILE A 262 -2.31 -1.67 8.93
CA ILE A 262 -1.46 -2.29 9.95
C ILE A 262 -0.32 -1.35 10.34
N THR A 263 0.40 -0.79 9.37
CA THR A 263 1.47 0.19 9.63
C THR A 263 0.97 1.43 10.35
N ARG A 264 -0.26 1.89 10.07
CA ARG A 264 -0.85 3.02 10.79
C ARG A 264 -1.19 2.65 12.23
N SER A 265 -1.74 1.46 12.46
CA SER A 265 -2.04 0.94 13.80
C SER A 265 -0.76 0.88 14.65
N ILE A 266 0.32 0.33 14.10
CA ILE A 266 1.65 0.27 14.71
C ILE A 266 2.16 1.68 15.08
N ARG A 267 1.94 2.69 14.23
CA ARG A 267 2.42 4.06 14.50
C ARG A 267 1.58 4.83 15.52
N GLN A 268 0.31 4.45 15.72
CA GLN A 268 -0.63 5.20 16.55
C GLN A 268 -0.57 4.82 18.02
N SER A 269 -0.11 3.60 18.35
CA SER A 269 0.05 3.14 19.72
C SER A 269 1.44 2.56 19.91
N LEU A 270 2.09 2.93 21.02
CA LEU A 270 3.35 2.32 21.46
C LEU A 270 3.10 1.14 22.42
N ASP A 271 1.83 0.84 22.73
CA ASP A 271 1.44 -0.31 23.53
C ASP A 271 1.41 -1.57 22.65
N VAL A 272 2.31 -2.50 22.96
CA VAL A 272 2.45 -3.79 22.29
C VAL A 272 1.13 -4.55 22.26
N GLN A 273 0.36 -4.51 23.35
CA GLN A 273 -0.92 -5.21 23.46
C GLN A 273 -1.98 -4.58 22.54
N GLU A 274 -2.06 -3.25 22.49
CA GLU A 274 -3.02 -2.56 21.62
C GLU A 274 -2.68 -2.76 20.13
N VAL A 275 -1.40 -2.64 19.77
CA VAL A 275 -0.91 -2.87 18.40
C VAL A 275 -1.21 -4.30 17.97
N ALA A 276 -0.95 -5.28 18.83
CA ALA A 276 -1.25 -6.68 18.55
C ALA A 276 -2.75 -6.94 18.40
N GLN A 277 -3.57 -6.42 19.30
CA GLN A 277 -5.03 -6.60 19.24
C GLN A 277 -5.60 -6.11 17.92
N ARG A 278 -5.26 -4.89 17.52
CA ARG A 278 -5.73 -4.30 16.25
C ARG A 278 -5.21 -5.08 15.05
N THR A 279 -3.92 -5.42 15.05
CA THR A 279 -3.29 -6.11 13.93
C THR A 279 -3.89 -7.50 13.71
N VAL A 280 -4.07 -8.28 14.78
CA VAL A 280 -4.71 -9.60 14.69
C VAL A 280 -6.15 -9.50 14.19
N SER A 281 -6.89 -8.46 14.59
CA SER A 281 -8.26 -8.21 14.10
C SER A 281 -8.30 -7.88 12.61
N GLU A 282 -7.38 -7.04 12.14
CA GLU A 282 -7.30 -6.66 10.73
C GLU A 282 -6.91 -7.84 9.84
N ILE A 283 -5.94 -8.65 10.28
CA ILE A 283 -5.53 -9.87 9.56
C ILE A 283 -6.69 -10.88 9.54
N GLN A 284 -7.36 -11.13 10.67
CA GLN A 284 -8.49 -12.06 10.73
C GLN A 284 -9.59 -11.68 9.72
N GLN A 285 -9.95 -10.39 9.67
CA GLN A 285 -10.97 -9.89 8.75
C GLN A 285 -10.52 -9.93 7.29
N ALA A 286 -9.30 -9.46 6.99
CA ALA A 286 -8.79 -9.38 5.62
C ALA A 286 -8.66 -10.76 4.97
N PHE A 287 -8.26 -11.75 5.75
CA PHE A 287 -8.15 -13.12 5.28
C PHE A 287 -9.46 -13.89 5.39
N GLN A 288 -10.52 -13.32 5.98
CA GLN A 288 -11.77 -14.02 6.30
C GLN A 288 -11.49 -15.33 7.05
N ALA A 289 -10.53 -15.31 7.98
CA ALA A 289 -10.17 -16.46 8.78
C ALA A 289 -11.12 -16.57 9.98
N THR A 290 -11.35 -17.78 10.46
CA THR A 290 -12.14 -18.00 11.69
C THR A 290 -11.40 -17.41 12.90
N ARG A 291 -10.07 -17.54 12.93
CA ARG A 291 -9.21 -17.08 14.02
C ARG A 291 -7.86 -16.61 13.48
N ALA A 292 -7.32 -15.56 14.11
CA ALA A 292 -5.93 -15.17 13.97
C ALA A 292 -5.26 -15.15 15.34
N ILE A 293 -4.01 -15.58 15.39
CA ILE A 293 -3.19 -15.70 16.59
C ILE A 293 -1.86 -15.02 16.33
N LEU A 294 -1.44 -14.16 17.25
CA LEU A 294 -0.10 -13.60 17.32
C LEU A 294 0.57 -14.11 18.59
N ALA A 295 1.67 -14.83 18.40
CA ALA A 295 2.51 -15.35 19.47
C ALA A 295 3.89 -14.70 19.40
N VAL A 296 4.49 -14.41 20.55
CA VAL A 296 5.89 -13.98 20.65
C VAL A 296 6.67 -14.92 21.53
N ALA A 297 7.97 -15.04 21.28
CA ALA A 297 8.85 -15.80 22.15
C ALA A 297 9.07 -15.04 23.46
N ASP A 298 9.17 -15.76 24.58
CA ASP A 298 9.56 -15.18 25.86
C ASP A 298 11.00 -14.62 25.81
N SER A 299 11.38 -13.86 26.84
CA SER A 299 12.70 -13.21 26.90
C SER A 299 13.88 -14.19 26.88
N GLN A 300 13.66 -15.45 27.27
CA GLN A 300 14.67 -16.52 27.26
C GLN A 300 14.61 -17.43 26.03
N GLN A 301 13.63 -17.26 25.15
CA GLN A 301 13.35 -18.10 23.97
C GLN A 301 13.19 -19.59 24.32
N THR A 302 12.48 -19.86 25.40
CA THR A 302 12.17 -21.21 25.87
C THR A 302 10.70 -21.55 25.69
N SER A 303 9.83 -20.54 25.69
CA SER A 303 8.39 -20.71 25.62
C SER A 303 7.72 -19.62 24.77
N TRP A 304 6.47 -19.88 24.40
CA TRP A 304 5.65 -18.91 23.67
C TRP A 304 4.73 -18.16 24.61
N GLU A 305 4.76 -16.83 24.50
CA GLU A 305 3.77 -15.95 25.09
C GLU A 305 2.68 -15.66 24.05
N LEU A 306 1.44 -16.02 24.40
CA LEU A 306 0.28 -15.72 23.58
C LEU A 306 -0.05 -14.24 23.73
N LEU A 307 0.34 -13.43 22.74
CA LEU A 307 0.20 -11.99 22.85
C LEU A 307 -1.21 -11.54 22.48
N GLN A 308 -1.82 -12.16 21.46
CA GLN A 308 -3.24 -12.00 21.17
C GLN A 308 -3.80 -13.21 20.40
N ALA A 309 -5.01 -13.63 20.75
CA ALA A 309 -5.84 -14.49 19.91
C ALA A 309 -7.27 -13.92 19.86
N ILE A 310 -7.89 -13.89 18.68
CA ILE A 310 -9.31 -13.57 18.57
C ILE A 310 -10.11 -14.86 18.70
N PRO A 311 -10.88 -15.06 19.79
CA PRO A 311 -11.69 -16.25 19.94
C PRO A 311 -12.82 -16.26 18.90
N HIS A 312 -13.17 -17.44 18.40
CA HIS A 312 -14.39 -17.62 17.62
C HIS A 312 -15.58 -17.84 18.59
N PRO A 313 -16.77 -17.27 18.34
CA PRO A 313 -17.91 -17.34 19.27
C PRO A 313 -18.35 -18.77 19.65
N GLU A 314 -18.08 -19.74 18.77
CA GLU A 314 -18.48 -21.15 18.95
C GLU A 314 -17.37 -22.04 19.50
N THR A 315 -16.14 -21.53 19.66
CA THR A 315 -14.99 -22.32 20.14
C THR A 315 -14.74 -22.05 21.62
N GLN A 316 -14.67 -23.10 22.45
CA GLN A 316 -14.50 -23.00 23.91
C GLN A 316 -13.05 -22.70 24.34
N THR A 317 -12.11 -22.53 23.40
CA THR A 317 -10.68 -22.49 23.71
C THR A 317 -10.25 -21.17 24.37
N ALA A 318 -10.23 -21.17 25.70
CA ALA A 318 -9.43 -20.26 26.53
C ALA A 318 -8.07 -20.90 26.81
N ALA A 319 -7.27 -21.15 25.77
CA ALA A 319 -5.93 -21.69 25.96
C ALA A 319 -4.98 -20.55 26.38
N ALA A 320 -4.45 -20.62 27.60
CA ALA A 320 -3.48 -19.66 28.14
C ALA A 320 -2.08 -19.80 27.49
N SER A 321 -1.83 -20.85 26.70
CA SER A 321 -0.57 -21.10 26.02
C SER A 321 -0.82 -21.76 24.65
N LEU A 322 0.13 -21.61 23.72
CA LEU A 322 0.02 -22.24 22.40
C LEU A 322 0.05 -23.77 22.45
N GLY A 323 0.68 -24.38 23.45
CA GLY A 323 0.80 -25.84 23.54
C GLY A 323 1.82 -26.47 22.57
N LEU A 324 2.64 -25.64 21.91
CA LEU A 324 3.81 -26.04 21.13
C LEU A 324 5.09 -25.58 21.84
N SER A 325 6.20 -26.30 21.70
CA SER A 325 7.50 -25.82 22.20
C SER A 325 8.12 -24.80 21.22
N TYR A 326 9.01 -23.94 21.72
CA TYR A 326 9.74 -23.00 20.88
C TYR A 326 10.60 -23.72 19.83
N GLU A 327 11.29 -24.79 20.23
CA GLU A 327 12.18 -25.59 19.39
C GLU A 327 11.47 -26.24 18.19
N VAL A 328 10.25 -26.76 18.40
CA VAL A 328 9.47 -27.41 17.33
C VAL A 328 9.11 -26.41 16.23
N LEU A 329 8.56 -25.25 16.60
CA LEU A 329 8.20 -24.21 15.63
C LEU A 329 9.44 -23.60 14.98
N GLN A 330 10.52 -23.40 15.72
CA GLN A 330 11.79 -22.92 15.17
C GLN A 330 12.34 -23.88 14.11
N HIS A 331 12.36 -25.18 14.39
CA HIS A 331 12.84 -26.17 13.43
C HIS A 331 11.96 -26.23 12.18
N LEU A 332 10.63 -26.15 12.34
CA LEU A 332 9.68 -26.13 11.23
C LEU A 332 9.90 -24.92 10.32
N PHE A 333 9.96 -23.70 10.88
CA PHE A 333 10.13 -22.50 10.08
C PHE A 333 11.52 -22.39 9.44
N GLN A 334 12.57 -22.92 10.07
CA GLN A 334 13.90 -23.01 9.45
C GLN A 334 13.91 -23.95 8.24
N LYS A 335 13.04 -24.96 8.22
CA LYS A 335 13.00 -25.97 7.16
C LYS A 335 12.04 -25.61 6.02
N HIS A 336 10.92 -24.97 6.33
CA HIS A 336 9.80 -24.81 5.41
C HIS A 336 9.36 -23.37 5.16
N GLU A 337 10.00 -22.36 5.80
CA GLU A 337 9.69 -20.91 5.77
C GLU A 337 8.27 -20.52 6.25
N GLU A 338 7.30 -21.42 6.12
CA GLU A 338 5.93 -21.32 6.64
C GLU A 338 5.38 -22.72 7.00
N LEU A 339 4.27 -22.75 7.74
CA LEU A 339 3.50 -23.96 8.02
C LEU A 339 2.12 -23.83 7.37
N ILE A 340 1.83 -24.72 6.43
CA ILE A 340 0.57 -24.73 5.68
C ILE A 340 -0.11 -26.08 5.90
N ILE A 341 -1.38 -26.04 6.30
CA ILE A 341 -2.22 -27.21 6.49
C ILE A 341 -3.57 -26.91 5.85
N ALA A 342 -3.93 -27.68 4.82
CA ALA A 342 -5.22 -27.53 4.16
C ALA A 342 -6.30 -28.32 4.89
N ASP A 343 -6.03 -29.55 5.34
CA ASP A 343 -6.93 -30.31 6.21
C ASP A 343 -6.18 -31.16 7.24
N ALA A 344 -6.15 -30.68 8.48
CA ALA A 344 -5.53 -31.34 9.63
C ALA A 344 -6.14 -32.70 9.98
N ALA A 345 -7.33 -33.04 9.48
CA ALA A 345 -7.95 -34.34 9.69
C ALA A 345 -7.40 -35.43 8.74
N THR A 346 -6.84 -35.03 7.60
CA THR A 346 -6.42 -35.98 6.54
C THR A 346 -4.92 -35.99 6.27
N GLU A 347 -4.22 -34.90 6.58
CA GLU A 347 -2.79 -34.78 6.35
C GLU A 347 -1.97 -35.50 7.44
N SER A 348 -0.85 -36.09 7.04
CA SER A 348 0.09 -36.73 7.97
C SER A 348 0.98 -35.69 8.65
N LEU A 349 0.51 -35.14 9.78
CA LEU A 349 1.22 -34.13 10.57
C LEU A 349 2.09 -34.76 11.67
N SER A 350 3.03 -33.99 12.23
CA SER A 350 3.77 -34.42 13.42
C SER A 350 2.82 -34.48 14.63
N PRO A 351 3.08 -35.31 15.65
CA PRO A 351 2.23 -35.43 16.84
C PRO A 351 1.97 -34.10 17.53
N GLU A 352 2.97 -33.22 17.57
CA GLU A 352 2.90 -31.89 18.19
C GLU A 352 1.96 -30.96 17.41
N ILE A 353 2.07 -30.92 16.08
CA ILE A 353 1.21 -30.10 15.22
C ILE A 353 -0.22 -30.64 15.22
N GLN A 354 -0.39 -31.96 15.21
CA GLN A 354 -1.70 -32.61 15.30
C GLN A 354 -2.39 -32.26 16.62
N ALA A 355 -1.66 -32.34 17.74
CA ALA A 355 -2.17 -31.96 19.05
C ALA A 355 -2.53 -30.47 19.11
N PHE A 356 -1.70 -29.60 18.51
CA PHE A 356 -2.01 -28.18 18.39
C PHE A 356 -3.30 -27.94 17.61
N ALA A 357 -3.45 -28.52 16.41
CA ALA A 357 -4.65 -28.37 15.59
C ALA A 357 -5.91 -28.90 16.32
N GLN A 358 -5.81 -30.03 17.03
CA GLN A 358 -6.91 -30.58 17.82
C GLN A 358 -7.28 -29.69 19.01
N ASN A 359 -6.28 -29.26 19.80
CA ASN A 359 -6.51 -28.41 20.97
C ASN A 359 -7.14 -27.07 20.59
N TRP A 360 -6.75 -26.52 19.45
CA TRP A 360 -7.26 -25.24 18.93
C TRP A 360 -8.48 -25.39 18.02
N GLU A 361 -8.99 -26.61 17.81
CA GLU A 361 -10.10 -26.94 16.90
C GLU A 361 -9.89 -26.38 15.47
N ALA A 362 -8.64 -26.37 15.01
CA ALA A 362 -8.27 -25.86 13.70
C ALA A 362 -8.34 -26.98 12.65
N ARG A 363 -9.08 -26.75 11.57
CA ARG A 363 -9.14 -27.67 10.42
C ARG A 363 -8.12 -27.31 9.35
N SER A 364 -7.98 -26.02 9.04
CA SER A 364 -6.95 -25.50 8.14
C SER A 364 -6.14 -24.43 8.83
N LEU A 365 -4.84 -24.36 8.53
CA LEU A 365 -3.88 -23.50 9.20
C LEU A 365 -2.87 -22.90 8.22
N LEU A 366 -2.54 -21.62 8.42
CA LEU A 366 -1.40 -20.96 7.79
C LEU A 366 -0.65 -20.21 8.88
N ALA A 367 0.58 -20.62 9.18
CA ALA A 367 1.44 -19.91 10.11
C ALA A 367 2.73 -19.45 9.45
N VAL A 368 3.12 -18.21 9.74
CA VAL A 368 4.38 -17.61 9.29
C VAL A 368 5.21 -17.17 10.48
N PRO A 369 6.55 -17.21 10.38
CA PRO A 369 7.44 -16.70 11.40
C PRO A 369 7.51 -15.17 11.39
N ILE A 370 7.77 -14.60 12.56
CA ILE A 370 8.22 -13.22 12.74
C ILE A 370 9.70 -13.28 13.09
N TRP A 371 10.55 -12.97 12.13
CA TRP A 371 11.99 -12.97 12.32
C TRP A 371 12.46 -11.63 12.90
N GLY A 372 13.29 -11.70 13.93
CA GLY A 372 14.10 -10.58 14.39
C GLY A 372 15.46 -10.55 13.69
N GLU A 373 16.36 -9.73 14.21
CA GLU A 373 17.75 -9.69 13.73
C GLU A 373 18.44 -11.06 13.89
N HIS A 374 19.41 -11.35 13.01
CA HIS A 374 20.22 -12.57 13.02
C HIS A 374 19.42 -13.89 12.88
N SER A 375 18.29 -13.85 12.15
CA SER A 375 17.41 -15.03 11.94
C SER A 375 16.90 -15.64 13.25
N GLN A 376 16.75 -14.81 14.27
CA GLN A 376 16.15 -15.20 15.54
C GLN A 376 14.64 -15.19 15.43
N LEU A 377 13.98 -16.29 15.79
CA LEU A 377 12.52 -16.37 15.75
C LEU A 377 11.94 -15.58 16.94
N LYS A 378 11.31 -14.44 16.65
CA LYS A 378 10.73 -13.55 17.67
C LYS A 378 9.26 -13.83 17.92
N GLY A 379 8.57 -14.42 16.95
CA GLY A 379 7.14 -14.66 17.03
C GLY A 379 6.62 -15.49 15.88
N SER A 380 5.31 -15.70 15.88
CA SER A 380 4.59 -16.30 14.77
C SER A 380 3.19 -15.71 14.65
N ILE A 381 2.74 -15.50 13.42
CA ILE A 381 1.35 -15.20 13.08
C ILE A 381 0.73 -16.48 12.55
N CYS A 382 -0.43 -16.85 13.07
CA CYS A 382 -1.14 -18.05 12.67
C CYS A 382 -2.60 -17.72 12.36
N LEU A 383 -3.04 -18.05 11.14
CA LEU A 383 -4.42 -18.00 10.69
C LEU A 383 -5.03 -19.39 10.72
N GLN A 384 -6.25 -19.48 11.22
CA GLN A 384 -6.97 -20.74 11.37
C GLN A 384 -8.38 -20.64 10.80
N VAL A 385 -8.81 -21.73 10.17
CA VAL A 385 -10.20 -21.97 9.77
C VAL A 385 -10.68 -23.25 10.45
N CYS A 386 -11.74 -23.16 11.24
CA CYS A 386 -12.16 -24.26 12.13
C CYS A 386 -13.19 -25.20 11.49
N HIS A 387 -14.04 -24.71 10.58
CA HIS A 387 -15.23 -25.44 10.13
C HIS A 387 -15.16 -25.97 8.69
N GLU A 388 -14.23 -25.47 7.88
CA GLU A 388 -14.11 -25.81 6.45
C GLU A 388 -12.66 -26.05 6.05
N ILE A 389 -12.47 -26.76 4.93
CA ILE A 389 -11.16 -26.98 4.31
C ILE A 389 -10.82 -25.73 3.50
N ARG A 390 -9.65 -25.16 3.75
CA ARG A 390 -9.12 -24.03 3.00
C ARG A 390 -7.78 -24.37 2.36
N TYR A 391 -7.73 -24.23 1.04
CA TYR A 391 -6.48 -24.21 0.29
C TYR A 391 -5.93 -22.78 0.25
N TRP A 392 -4.81 -22.57 0.92
CA TRP A 392 -4.12 -21.27 0.95
C TRP A 392 -3.45 -21.00 -0.40
N ARG A 393 -3.66 -19.80 -0.94
CA ARG A 393 -3.07 -19.39 -2.21
C ARG A 393 -1.73 -18.69 -1.98
N ASP A 394 -0.86 -18.68 -2.99
CA ASP A 394 0.42 -17.96 -2.97
C ASP A 394 0.30 -16.48 -2.56
N ARG A 395 -0.83 -15.86 -2.94
CA ARG A 395 -1.12 -14.48 -2.56
C ARG A 395 -1.37 -14.32 -1.06
N ASP A 396 -2.03 -15.30 -0.43
CA ASP A 396 -2.37 -15.28 0.98
C ASP A 396 -1.07 -15.42 1.79
N MET A 397 -0.17 -16.31 1.34
CA MET A 397 1.15 -16.51 1.94
C MET A 397 2.03 -15.26 1.84
N LYS A 398 2.17 -14.68 0.64
CA LYS A 398 2.94 -13.44 0.43
C LYS A 398 2.42 -12.29 1.29
N LEU A 399 1.10 -12.12 1.37
CA LEU A 399 0.51 -11.06 2.17
C LEU A 399 0.79 -11.26 3.66
N LEU A 400 0.68 -12.49 4.17
CA LEU A 400 0.91 -12.75 5.59
C LEU A 400 2.39 -12.57 5.97
N HIS A 401 3.32 -12.92 5.07
CA HIS A 401 4.75 -12.62 5.22
C HIS A 401 5.05 -11.12 5.24
N ASP A 402 4.51 -10.32 4.31
CA ASP A 402 4.71 -8.87 4.36
C ASP A 402 4.23 -8.28 5.70
N VAL A 403 3.11 -8.78 6.20
CA VAL A 403 2.54 -8.36 7.47
C VAL A 403 3.43 -8.79 8.64
N SER A 404 3.99 -10.01 8.61
CA SER A 404 4.92 -10.48 9.65
C SER A 404 6.17 -9.63 9.73
N GLU A 405 6.71 -9.18 8.59
CA GLU A 405 7.83 -8.24 8.55
C GLU A 405 7.47 -6.88 9.18
N GLN A 406 6.29 -6.32 8.90
CA GLN A 406 5.86 -5.07 9.52
C GLN A 406 5.67 -5.20 11.03
N ILE A 407 5.09 -6.33 11.50
CA ILE A 407 4.95 -6.60 12.94
C ILE A 407 6.31 -6.79 13.61
N ALA A 408 7.28 -7.43 12.94
CA ALA A 408 8.64 -7.58 13.46
C ALA A 408 9.24 -6.21 13.82
N ILE A 409 9.12 -5.23 12.92
CA ILE A 409 9.59 -3.87 13.13
C ILE A 409 8.84 -3.20 14.30
N ALA A 410 7.53 -3.38 14.38
CA ALA A 410 6.71 -2.82 15.45
C ALA A 410 7.11 -3.35 16.84
N LEU A 411 7.22 -4.66 16.97
CA LEU A 411 7.62 -5.33 18.21
C LEU A 411 9.01 -4.87 18.65
N GLN A 412 9.95 -4.77 17.70
CA GLN A 412 11.30 -4.28 17.97
C GLN A 412 11.30 -2.83 18.47
N GLN A 413 10.52 -1.94 17.84
CA GLN A 413 10.42 -0.54 18.25
C GLN A 413 9.83 -0.40 19.66
N ALA A 414 8.75 -1.13 19.95
CA ALA A 414 8.11 -1.09 21.26
C ALA A 414 9.05 -1.62 22.37
N GLN A 415 9.80 -2.70 22.08
CA GLN A 415 10.77 -3.24 23.02
C GLN A 415 11.92 -2.26 23.29
N LEU A 416 12.46 -1.60 22.26
CA LEU A 416 13.49 -0.55 22.41
C LEU A 416 12.98 0.63 23.24
N TYR A 417 11.72 1.03 23.05
CA TYR A 417 11.12 2.12 23.81
C TYR A 417 10.99 1.77 25.30
N GLN A 418 10.50 0.57 25.63
CA GLN A 418 10.42 0.08 27.00
C GLN A 418 11.80 0.00 27.68
N GLN A 419 12.82 -0.45 26.95
CA GLN A 419 14.20 -0.49 27.44
C GLN A 419 14.73 0.91 27.75
N LEU A 420 14.50 1.87 26.85
CA LEU A 420 14.90 3.26 27.04
C LEU A 420 14.22 3.89 28.27
N GLU A 421 12.92 3.64 28.45
CA GLU A 421 12.17 4.15 29.60
C GLU A 421 12.70 3.59 30.92
N ALA A 422 12.99 2.29 30.97
CA ALA A 422 13.61 1.66 32.13
C ALA A 422 14.99 2.24 32.43
N GLU A 423 15.83 2.46 31.40
CA GLU A 423 17.15 3.06 31.57
C GLU A 423 17.07 4.51 32.06
N LEU A 424 16.15 5.32 31.52
CA LEU A 424 15.93 6.69 31.97
C LEU A 424 15.50 6.73 33.44
N ASN A 425 14.56 5.87 33.84
CA ASN A 425 14.13 5.78 35.23
C ASN A 425 15.27 5.40 36.17
N GLN A 426 16.11 4.43 35.77
CA GLN A 426 17.30 4.07 36.53
C GLN A 426 18.29 5.23 36.64
N ARG A 427 18.50 5.98 35.55
CA ARG A 427 19.38 7.17 35.56
C ARG A 427 18.85 8.25 36.49
N TYR A 428 17.55 8.54 36.47
CA TYR A 428 16.94 9.53 37.38
C TYR A 428 17.10 9.14 38.85
N GLN A 429 16.86 7.86 39.18
CA GLN A 429 17.07 7.36 40.54
C GLN A 429 18.53 7.49 40.99
N LEU A 430 19.48 7.17 40.12
CA LEU A 430 20.89 7.30 40.42
C LEU A 430 21.31 8.77 40.59
N GLU A 431 20.80 9.67 39.75
CA GLU A 431 21.07 11.10 39.85
C GLU A 431 20.52 11.69 41.16
N ASP A 432 19.30 11.32 41.54
CA ASP A 432 18.70 11.78 42.81
C ASP A 432 19.48 11.24 44.02
N GLN A 433 19.88 9.97 43.98
CA GLN A 433 20.72 9.39 45.03
C GLN A 433 22.08 10.10 45.13
N LEU A 434 22.74 10.38 44.01
CA LEU A 434 24.01 11.13 43.99
C LEU A 434 23.84 12.55 44.53
N ARG A 435 22.73 13.21 44.22
CA ARG A 435 22.41 14.54 44.77
C ARG A 435 22.18 14.48 46.28
N TYR A 436 21.47 13.46 46.77
CA TYR A 436 21.27 13.23 48.19
C TYR A 436 22.61 12.99 48.91
N ASP A 437 23.42 12.06 48.40
CA ASP A 437 24.73 11.70 48.96
C ASP A 437 25.74 12.85 48.93
N ALA A 438 25.65 13.76 47.95
CA ALA A 438 26.52 14.93 47.88
C ALA A 438 26.34 15.87 49.08
N ILE A 439 25.15 15.90 49.69
CA ILE A 439 24.82 16.83 50.79
C ILE A 439 24.48 16.14 52.11
N HIS A 440 24.33 14.81 52.16
CA HIS A 440 24.11 14.04 53.39
C HIS A 440 25.29 13.10 53.71
N ASP A 441 25.39 12.68 54.97
CA ASP A 441 26.34 11.70 55.48
C ASP A 441 25.74 10.29 55.34
N GLN A 442 26.47 9.37 54.68
CA GLN A 442 25.94 8.05 54.33
C GLN A 442 25.65 7.15 55.55
N LEU A 443 26.30 7.38 56.69
CA LEU A 443 26.10 6.55 57.88
C LEU A 443 24.89 7.01 58.69
N THR A 444 24.79 8.32 58.95
CA THR A 444 23.76 8.86 59.86
C THR A 444 22.52 9.37 59.13
N GLY A 445 22.60 9.58 57.80
CA GLY A 445 21.55 10.20 57.00
C GLY A 445 21.39 11.71 57.25
N LEU A 446 22.16 12.28 58.19
CA LEU A 446 22.14 13.71 58.49
C LEU A 446 22.82 14.51 57.38
N PRO A 447 22.48 15.81 57.22
CA PRO A 447 23.28 16.77 56.46
C PRO A 447 24.79 16.63 56.73
N ASN A 448 25.60 16.74 55.68
CA ASN A 448 27.06 16.67 55.77
C ASN A 448 27.69 18.08 55.86
N ARG A 449 29.02 18.12 56.00
CA ARG A 449 29.79 19.38 56.07
C ARG A 449 29.60 20.33 54.88
N ILE A 450 29.25 19.82 53.69
CA ILE A 450 28.98 20.64 52.50
C ILE A 450 27.66 21.40 52.69
N GLN A 451 26.60 20.69 53.12
CA GLN A 451 25.31 21.31 53.41
C GLN A 451 25.41 22.36 54.52
N LEU A 452 26.19 22.09 55.56
CA LEU A 452 26.49 23.05 56.63
C LEU A 452 27.10 24.35 56.09
N ARG A 453 28.18 24.24 55.30
CA ARG A 453 28.84 25.41 54.71
C ARG A 453 27.89 26.22 53.84
N ASN A 454 27.09 25.54 53.00
CA ASN A 454 26.09 26.20 52.16
C ASN A 454 25.05 26.95 53.00
N ARG A 455 24.54 26.33 54.08
CA ARG A 455 23.56 26.95 54.96
C ARG A 455 24.12 28.16 55.70
N LEU A 456 25.33 28.05 56.23
CA LEU A 456 26.01 29.16 56.90
C LEU A 456 26.29 30.31 55.93
N GLN A 457 26.74 30.02 54.71
CA GLN A 457 26.97 31.03 53.69
C GLN A 457 25.67 31.76 53.31
N GLN A 458 24.57 31.03 53.16
CA GLN A 458 23.25 31.60 52.91
C GLN A 458 22.80 32.52 54.07
N LYS A 459 22.97 32.09 55.32
CA LYS A 459 22.62 32.90 56.51
C LYS A 459 23.48 34.17 56.61
N LEU A 460 24.77 34.09 56.30
CA LEU A 460 25.66 35.25 56.27
C LEU A 460 25.31 36.22 55.15
N GLN A 461 24.98 35.72 53.94
CA GLN A 461 24.53 36.57 52.84
C GLN A 461 23.23 37.30 53.18
N ASN A 462 22.29 36.66 53.89
CA ASN A 462 21.05 37.29 54.30
C ASN A 462 21.23 38.28 55.48
N TRP A 463 22.43 38.37 56.06
CA TRP A 463 22.72 39.28 57.17
C TRP A 463 23.07 40.68 56.64
N HIS A 464 22.07 41.54 56.45
CA HIS A 464 22.24 42.93 55.97
C HIS A 464 22.05 43.96 57.09
N GLY A 465 22.59 43.69 58.28
CA GLY A 465 22.49 44.59 59.44
C GLY A 465 21.16 44.50 60.22
N GLU A 466 20.14 43.86 59.66
CA GLU A 466 18.84 43.55 60.29
C GLU A 466 18.58 42.02 60.37
N GLY A 467 19.63 41.20 60.26
CA GLY A 467 19.51 39.74 60.27
C GLY A 467 19.23 39.15 61.66
N GLU A 468 18.49 38.06 61.72
CA GLU A 468 18.20 37.34 62.97
C GLU A 468 19.43 36.62 63.52
N TYR A 469 19.71 36.81 64.82
CA TYR A 469 20.74 36.07 65.53
C TYR A 469 20.55 34.55 65.38
N PHE A 470 21.66 33.85 65.15
CA PHE A 470 21.72 32.39 65.16
C PHE A 470 22.94 31.93 65.94
N ALA A 471 22.91 30.68 66.41
CA ALA A 471 24.02 30.09 67.14
C ALA A 471 24.53 28.83 66.44
N VAL A 472 25.84 28.66 66.42
CA VAL A 472 26.51 27.47 65.91
C VAL A 472 27.14 26.72 67.07
N PHE A 473 26.79 25.45 67.20
CA PHE A 473 27.31 24.54 68.20
C PHE A 473 28.21 23.55 67.49
N PHE A 474 29.42 23.36 67.99
CA PHE A 474 30.35 22.34 67.53
C PHE A 474 30.53 21.33 68.66
N LEU A 475 30.22 20.07 68.39
CA LEU A 475 30.15 19.00 69.37
C LEU A 475 31.15 17.91 69.00
N ASP A 476 31.84 17.40 70.01
CA ASP A 476 32.70 16.22 69.93
C ASP A 476 32.26 15.20 70.99
N LEU A 477 32.26 13.92 70.63
CA LEU A 477 31.90 12.84 71.55
C LEU A 477 33.11 12.39 72.38
N ASN A 478 33.06 12.69 73.67
CA ASN A 478 34.11 12.31 74.59
C ASN A 478 34.17 10.79 74.72
N ARG A 479 35.38 10.23 74.59
CA ARG A 479 35.69 8.79 74.69
C ARG A 479 35.15 7.92 73.54
N PHE A 480 34.70 8.49 72.42
CA PHE A 480 34.26 7.71 71.27
C PHE A 480 35.31 6.72 70.76
N LYS A 481 36.59 7.13 70.70
CA LYS A 481 37.69 6.23 70.33
C LYS A 481 37.79 4.99 71.24
N ALA A 482 37.54 5.14 72.54
CA ALA A 482 37.57 4.01 73.47
C ALA A 482 36.44 3.00 73.18
N VAL A 483 35.28 3.48 72.69
CA VAL A 483 34.19 2.61 72.24
C VAL A 483 34.62 1.80 71.02
N ASN A 484 35.21 2.45 70.01
CA ASN A 484 35.74 1.75 68.83
C ASN A 484 36.81 0.72 69.19
N ASP A 485 37.74 1.09 70.08
CA ASP A 485 38.84 0.22 70.49
C ASP A 485 38.34 -0.99 71.30
N THR A 486 37.21 -0.87 72.02
CA THR A 486 36.68 -1.92 72.91
C THR A 486 35.61 -2.78 72.24
N LEU A 487 34.69 -2.19 71.49
CA LEU A 487 33.50 -2.84 70.91
C LEU A 487 33.55 -2.94 69.38
N GLY A 488 34.57 -2.36 68.74
CA GLY A 488 34.76 -2.38 67.29
C GLY A 488 34.05 -1.23 66.56
N HIS A 489 34.46 -1.02 65.31
CA HIS A 489 33.96 0.07 64.47
C HIS A 489 32.46 -0.01 64.18
N SER A 490 31.89 -1.22 64.00
CA SER A 490 30.45 -1.38 63.78
C SER A 490 29.61 -0.87 64.96
N ALA A 491 30.07 -1.07 66.21
CA ALA A 491 29.40 -0.55 67.39
C ALA A 491 29.55 0.98 67.51
N GLY A 492 30.69 1.52 67.05
CA GLY A 492 30.87 2.96 66.91
C GLY A 492 29.94 3.58 65.87
N ASP A 493 29.73 2.91 64.74
CA ASP A 493 28.83 3.37 63.68
C ASP A 493 27.36 3.36 64.14
N GLU A 494 26.95 2.33 64.87
CA GLU A 494 25.65 2.26 65.54
C GLU A 494 25.51 3.38 66.58
N LEU A 495 26.54 3.63 67.39
CA LEU A 495 26.55 4.72 68.36
C LEU A 495 26.37 6.09 67.69
N LEU A 496 27.07 6.36 66.59
CA LEU A 496 26.94 7.61 65.85
C LEU A 496 25.53 7.83 65.30
N THR A 497 24.90 6.74 64.83
CA THR A 497 23.50 6.76 64.36
C THR A 497 22.54 7.09 65.51
N LEU A 498 22.70 6.43 66.67
CA LEU A 498 21.87 6.69 67.86
C LEU A 498 22.10 8.10 68.43
N VAL A 499 23.33 8.59 68.42
CA VAL A 499 23.66 9.97 68.81
C VAL A 499 22.96 10.97 67.90
N GLY A 500 23.03 10.77 66.57
CA GLY A 500 22.33 11.61 65.60
C GLY A 500 20.83 11.66 65.88
N GLN A 501 20.21 10.51 66.12
CA GLN A 501 18.79 10.41 66.48
C GLN A 501 18.48 11.16 67.78
N ARG A 502 19.25 10.95 68.86
CA ARG A 502 19.04 11.65 70.15
C ARG A 502 19.20 13.15 70.02
N LEU A 503 20.21 13.60 69.27
CA LEU A 503 20.43 15.02 68.97
C LEU A 503 19.26 15.62 68.20
N GLN A 504 18.72 14.92 67.20
CA GLN A 504 17.59 15.41 66.42
C GLN A 504 16.34 15.62 67.28
N HIS A 505 16.08 14.75 68.26
CA HIS A 505 14.99 14.93 69.24
C HIS A 505 15.22 16.09 70.22
N CYS A 506 16.46 16.55 70.36
CA CYS A 506 16.79 17.73 71.17
C CYS A 506 16.56 19.04 70.42
N LEU A 507 16.21 19.01 69.13
CA LEU A 507 16.20 20.17 68.24
C LEU A 507 14.80 20.42 67.67
N ARG A 508 14.57 21.64 67.20
CA ARG A 508 13.34 22.01 66.50
C ARG A 508 13.49 21.69 65.01
N GLU A 509 12.37 21.58 64.29
CA GLU A 509 12.38 21.38 62.82
C GLU A 509 13.12 22.50 62.06
N THR A 510 13.20 23.70 62.65
CA THR A 510 13.91 24.85 62.06
C THR A 510 15.42 24.79 62.25
N ASP A 511 15.90 23.98 63.19
CA ASP A 511 17.33 23.87 63.50
C ASP A 511 17.99 22.87 62.54
N LEU A 512 19.25 23.11 62.17
CA LEU A 512 20.00 22.21 61.31
C LEU A 512 20.98 21.38 62.14
N LEU A 513 20.84 20.06 62.12
CA LEU A 513 21.82 19.11 62.65
C LEU A 513 22.66 18.54 61.51
N VAL A 514 23.98 18.58 61.65
CA VAL A 514 24.96 18.12 60.66
C VAL A 514 25.93 17.16 61.32
N ARG A 515 26.30 16.08 60.64
CA ARG A 515 27.52 15.34 60.97
C ARG A 515 28.69 15.93 60.19
N PHE A 516 29.65 16.50 60.91
CA PHE A 516 30.77 17.23 60.30
C PHE A 516 31.87 16.28 59.80
N GLY A 517 32.14 15.24 60.59
CA GLY A 517 33.06 14.16 60.26
C GLY A 517 33.44 13.36 61.51
N GLY A 518 33.75 12.07 61.36
CA GLY A 518 34.12 11.23 62.50
C GLY A 518 33.02 11.19 63.57
N ASP A 519 33.36 11.65 64.78
CA ASP A 519 32.51 11.82 65.96
C ASP A 519 32.08 13.27 66.22
N GLU A 520 32.28 14.16 65.25
CA GLU A 520 31.94 15.57 65.34
C GLU A 520 30.58 15.89 64.73
N PHE A 521 29.77 16.64 65.48
CA PHE A 521 28.45 17.12 65.04
C PHE A 521 28.40 18.65 65.12
N VAL A 522 27.69 19.27 64.20
CA VAL A 522 27.46 20.72 64.19
C VAL A 522 25.97 20.99 64.19
N ILE A 523 25.53 21.92 65.01
CA ILE A 523 24.13 22.36 65.06
C ILE A 523 24.06 23.85 64.76
N ILE A 524 23.14 24.24 63.89
CA ILE A 524 22.72 25.63 63.70
C ILE A 524 21.36 25.79 64.39
N LEU A 525 21.31 26.59 65.45
CA LEU A 525 20.06 27.04 66.04
C LEU A 525 19.55 28.24 65.27
N GLU A 526 18.42 28.10 64.61
CA GLU A 526 17.82 29.16 63.81
C GLU A 526 16.76 29.95 64.61
N HIS A 527 16.52 31.21 64.22
CA HIS A 527 15.47 32.08 64.77
C HIS A 527 15.59 32.27 66.29
N LEU A 528 16.75 32.75 66.77
CA LEU A 528 16.86 33.14 68.17
C LEU A 528 15.98 34.38 68.44
N PRO A 529 15.38 34.53 69.65
CA PRO A 529 14.38 35.56 69.91
C PRO A 529 14.87 36.99 69.58
N ASP A 530 14.14 37.64 68.66
CA ASP A 530 14.40 38.99 68.14
C ASP A 530 13.60 40.04 68.94
N ARG A 531 14.30 40.90 69.72
CA ARG A 531 13.75 42.05 70.44
C ARG A 531 14.84 43.11 70.67
N GLN A 532 15.00 44.02 69.72
CA GLN A 532 16.03 45.07 69.61
C GLN A 532 16.88 45.39 70.87
N GLY A 533 18.21 45.17 70.78
CA GLY A 533 19.24 45.81 71.62
C GLY A 533 20.15 44.87 72.44
N ALA A 534 21.00 45.43 73.32
CA ALA A 534 21.98 44.68 74.12
C ALA A 534 21.39 43.61 75.09
N LEU A 535 20.08 43.63 75.32
CA LEU A 535 19.35 42.57 76.03
C LEU A 535 19.26 41.26 75.19
N GLU A 536 19.44 41.33 73.86
CA GLU A 536 19.32 40.20 72.94
C GLU A 536 20.50 39.24 72.99
N LEU A 537 21.74 39.74 73.02
CA LEU A 537 22.90 38.86 73.12
C LEU A 537 22.86 38.03 74.42
N ARG A 538 22.30 38.60 75.51
CA ARG A 538 22.07 37.86 76.75
C ARG A 538 20.96 36.82 76.60
N SER A 539 19.86 37.16 75.92
CA SER A 539 18.75 36.25 75.64
C SER A 539 19.15 35.09 74.72
N ALA A 540 19.86 35.38 73.63
CA ALA A 540 20.47 34.42 72.71
C ALA A 540 21.48 33.51 73.44
N LYS A 541 22.36 34.08 74.29
CA LYS A 541 23.24 33.29 75.17
C LYS A 541 22.44 32.36 76.07
N GLN A 542 21.39 32.86 76.72
CA GLN A 542 20.58 32.06 77.62
C GLN A 542 19.83 30.92 76.89
N ALA A 543 19.26 31.20 75.72
CA ALA A 543 18.61 30.20 74.89
C ALA A 543 19.60 29.11 74.45
N SER A 544 20.80 29.51 74.01
CA SER A 544 21.86 28.57 73.64
C SER A 544 22.32 27.72 74.83
N ILE A 545 22.41 28.30 76.04
CA ILE A 545 22.74 27.56 77.27
C ILE A 545 21.69 26.49 77.59
N VAL A 546 20.40 26.81 77.44
CA VAL A 546 19.32 25.85 77.68
C VAL A 546 19.43 24.66 76.72
N VAL A 547 19.69 24.92 75.43
CA VAL A 547 19.85 23.85 74.44
C VAL A 547 21.13 23.05 74.69
N ALA A 548 22.25 23.70 75.04
CA ALA A 548 23.51 23.04 75.36
C ALA A 548 23.37 22.06 76.53
N ASN A 549 22.70 22.49 77.61
CA ASN A 549 22.44 21.63 78.76
C ASN A 549 21.51 20.46 78.39
N ARG A 550 20.45 20.73 77.63
CA ARG A 550 19.55 19.67 77.14
C ARG A 550 20.29 18.62 76.32
N ILE A 551 21.13 19.04 75.39
CA ILE A 551 21.95 18.13 74.57
C ILE A 551 22.89 17.31 75.46
N HIS A 552 23.62 17.98 76.35
CA HIS A 552 24.56 17.31 77.24
C HIS A 552 23.88 16.29 78.15
N ASP A 553 22.76 16.64 78.77
CA ASP A 553 22.03 15.75 79.68
C ASP A 553 21.42 14.57 78.90
N THR A 554 20.94 14.79 77.67
CA THR A 554 20.39 13.73 76.82
C THR A 554 21.48 12.76 76.35
N LEU A 555 22.65 13.26 75.94
CA LEU A 555 23.77 12.40 75.51
C LEU A 555 24.48 11.72 76.67
N SER A 556 24.37 12.23 77.89
CA SER A 556 24.94 11.59 79.09
C SER A 556 24.15 10.36 79.54
N THR A 557 22.92 10.17 79.04
CA THR A 557 22.17 8.93 79.27
C THR A 557 22.87 7.76 78.55
N PRO A 558 23.06 6.59 79.18
CA PRO A 558 23.74 5.46 78.54
C PRO A 558 23.07 5.03 77.22
N PHE A 559 23.87 4.62 76.25
CA PHE A 559 23.42 4.00 75.00
C PHE A 559 23.49 2.49 75.16
N LEU A 560 22.46 1.78 74.70
CA LEU A 560 22.49 0.32 74.65
C LEU A 560 23.12 -0.10 73.33
N LEU A 561 24.32 -0.66 73.37
CA LEU A 561 25.06 -1.16 72.19
C LEU A 561 25.38 -2.63 72.42
N LEU A 562 24.95 -3.52 71.51
CA LEU A 562 25.20 -4.97 71.63
C LEU A 562 24.78 -5.59 72.97
N GLY A 563 23.81 -4.98 73.68
CA GLY A 563 23.34 -5.43 74.99
C GLY A 563 24.10 -4.85 76.20
N GLU A 564 25.13 -4.03 75.98
CA GLU A 564 25.90 -3.34 77.02
C GLU A 564 25.54 -1.86 77.11
N GLU A 565 25.56 -1.30 78.33
CA GLU A 565 25.34 0.13 78.55
C GLU A 565 26.65 0.93 78.39
N VAL A 566 26.69 1.78 77.37
CA VAL A 566 27.84 2.62 77.05
C VAL A 566 27.51 4.08 77.33
N ALA A 567 28.18 4.65 78.32
CA ALA A 567 28.09 6.08 78.62
C ALA A 567 29.16 6.87 77.88
N ILE A 568 28.73 7.85 77.09
CA ILE A 568 29.61 8.82 76.43
C ILE A 568 29.35 10.22 76.97
N GLY A 569 30.36 11.08 76.92
CA GLY A 569 30.19 12.51 77.20
C GLY A 569 30.15 13.29 75.89
N THR A 570 29.84 14.58 75.98
CA THR A 570 30.01 15.52 74.87
C THR A 570 30.66 16.80 75.36
N SER A 571 31.54 17.36 74.53
CA SER A 571 32.13 18.68 74.70
C SER A 571 31.54 19.60 73.65
N ILE A 572 30.99 20.76 74.06
CA ILE A 572 30.24 21.66 73.18
C ILE A 572 30.90 23.05 73.12
N GLY A 573 31.31 23.48 71.93
CA GLY A 573 31.71 24.86 71.66
C GLY A 573 30.58 25.64 71.01
N ILE A 574 30.29 26.84 71.49
CA ILE A 574 29.14 27.62 71.04
C ILE A 574 29.61 28.99 70.54
N VAL A 575 29.20 29.37 69.34
CA VAL A 575 29.39 30.72 68.78
C VAL A 575 28.02 31.33 68.53
N ILE A 576 27.82 32.56 69.00
CA ILE A 576 26.62 33.34 68.66
C ILE A 576 26.99 34.32 67.57
N VAL A 577 26.41 34.13 66.40
CA VAL A 577 26.75 34.88 65.20
C VAL A 577 25.94 36.16 65.19
N HIS A 578 26.66 37.29 65.19
CA HIS A 578 26.10 38.63 65.17
C HIS A 578 27.01 39.59 64.39
N GLY A 579 26.64 39.93 63.15
CA GLY A 579 27.20 41.03 62.36
C GLY A 579 28.71 41.19 62.15
N GLN A 580 29.55 40.24 62.58
CA GLN A 580 31.02 40.34 62.55
C GLN A 580 31.71 39.19 61.81
N TYR A 581 30.93 38.28 61.20
CA TYR A 581 31.47 37.13 60.49
C TYR A 581 31.26 37.28 58.99
N ASP A 582 32.36 37.27 58.23
CA ASP A 582 32.32 37.41 56.76
C ASP A 582 32.39 36.06 56.02
N HIS A 583 32.72 34.97 56.73
CA HIS A 583 32.90 33.64 56.13
C HIS A 583 32.50 32.49 57.08
N PRO A 584 31.85 31.42 56.59
CA PRO A 584 31.44 30.26 57.41
C PRO A 584 32.59 29.62 58.20
N ASP A 585 33.77 29.50 57.58
CA ASP A 585 34.92 28.86 58.20
C ASP A 585 35.42 29.60 59.45
N SER A 586 35.24 30.93 59.52
CA SER A 586 35.58 31.71 60.72
C SER A 586 34.67 31.37 61.90
N ILE A 587 33.38 31.12 61.64
CA ILE A 587 32.41 30.70 62.66
C ILE A 587 32.78 29.30 63.17
N LEU A 588 33.01 28.35 62.25
CA LEU A 588 33.36 26.98 62.58
C LEU A 588 34.66 26.88 63.36
N ARG A 589 35.69 27.64 62.98
CA ARG A 589 36.98 27.68 63.69
C ARG A 589 36.83 28.18 65.13
N ASN A 590 36.02 29.23 65.34
CA ASN A 590 35.80 29.77 66.68
C ASN A 590 34.98 28.80 67.55
N ALA A 591 34.00 28.10 66.95
CA ALA A 591 33.21 27.09 67.63
C ALA A 591 34.04 25.85 68.00
N ASP A 592 34.89 25.38 67.09
CA ASP A 592 35.86 24.31 67.33
C ASP A 592 36.86 24.69 68.43
N THR A 593 37.40 25.91 68.41
CA THR A 593 38.30 26.41 69.47
C THR A 593 37.61 26.38 70.85
N ALA A 594 36.35 26.82 70.92
CA ALA A 594 35.57 26.77 72.16
C ALA A 594 35.28 25.32 72.61
N MET A 595 34.98 24.42 71.66
CA MET A 595 34.76 23.00 71.93
C MET A 595 36.03 22.35 72.50
N TYR A 596 37.19 22.64 71.93
CA TYR A 596 38.48 22.14 72.42
C TYR A 596 38.79 22.65 73.85
N GLN A 597 38.48 23.91 74.13
CA GLN A 597 38.60 24.45 75.49
C GLN A 597 37.63 23.75 76.46
N ALA A 598 36.41 23.41 76.03
CA ALA A 598 35.45 22.67 76.86
C ALA A 598 36.00 21.26 77.16
N LYS A 599 36.54 20.60 76.14
CA LYS A 599 37.15 19.26 76.24
C LYS A 599 38.34 19.21 77.18
N THR A 600 39.22 20.22 77.14
CA THR A 600 40.43 20.27 78.00
C THR A 600 40.14 20.70 79.43
N SER A 601 39.15 21.57 79.64
CA SER A 601 38.74 22.02 80.99
C SER A 601 37.77 21.06 81.69
N GLY A 602 37.18 20.11 80.96
CA GLY A 602 36.11 19.24 81.45
C GLY A 602 34.76 19.95 81.61
N ALA A 603 34.61 21.16 81.06
CA ALA A 603 33.35 21.89 81.08
C ALA A 603 32.34 21.26 80.10
N LYS A 604 31.03 21.35 80.44
CA LYS A 604 29.96 20.86 79.56
C LYS A 604 29.93 21.60 78.21
N TYR A 605 30.12 22.92 78.26
CA TYR A 605 30.15 23.79 77.09
C TYR A 605 30.98 25.04 77.34
N ILE A 606 31.48 25.67 76.27
CA ILE A 606 32.10 27.00 76.31
C ILE A 606 31.50 27.86 75.19
N ILE A 607 31.15 29.11 75.53
CA ILE A 607 30.68 30.10 74.56
C ILE A 607 31.86 30.98 74.17
N PHE A 608 32.21 31.01 72.88
CA PHE A 608 33.20 31.92 72.32
C PHE A 608 32.64 33.34 72.37
N SER A 609 33.34 34.23 73.09
CA SER A 609 32.91 35.62 73.35
C SER A 609 33.71 36.65 72.57
#